data_AF-A0A1M5XLZ7-F1
#
_entry.id   AF-A0A1M5XLZ7-F1
#
_cell.length_a   1.000
_cell.length_b   1.000
_cell.length_c   1.000
_cell.angle_alpha   90.00
_cell.angle_beta   90.00
_cell.angle_gamma   90.00
#
_symmetry.space_group_name_H-M   'P 1'
#
loop_
_entity.id
_entity.type
_entity.pdbx_description
1 polymer ?
#
loop_
_entity_poly.entity_id
_entity_poly.type
_entity_poly.pdbx_seq_one_letter_code
_entity_poly.pdbx_strand_id
1 'polypeptide(L)' 'MYLAEGITQRQIRENIGFEMDVSRGEEAEPPSQEILDILLNKVDPQRLMV' A
#
# COMPACT_ATOMS: atom_id res chain seq x y z
N MET A 1 9.79 5.53 -0.37
CA MET A 1 8.32 5.55 -0.21
C MET A 1 7.79 4.37 -0.99
N TYR A 2 6.91 3.56 -0.42
CA TYR A 2 6.33 2.43 -1.13
C TYR A 2 4.99 2.79 -1.73
N LEU A 3 4.78 2.42 -2.98
CA LEU A 3 3.57 2.63 -3.75
C LEU A 3 2.73 1.37 -3.65
N ALA A 4 1.43 1.51 -3.37
CA ALA A 4 0.53 0.37 -3.53
C ALA A 4 0.57 -0.13 -4.99
N GLU A 5 0.34 -1.42 -5.18
CA GLU A 5 0.43 -2.06 -6.49
C GLU A 5 -0.42 -1.31 -7.53
N GLY A 6 0.19 -1.01 -8.68
CA GLY A 6 -0.48 -0.29 -9.77
C GLY A 6 -0.68 1.22 -9.56
N ILE A 7 -0.15 1.83 -8.50
CA ILE A 7 -0.18 3.29 -8.30
C ILE A 7 1.01 3.97 -8.97
N THR A 8 0.72 4.96 -9.82
CA THR A 8 1.72 5.78 -10.51
C THR A 8 2.11 7.02 -9.72
N GLN A 9 3.34 7.51 -9.92
CA GLN A 9 3.80 8.78 -9.35
C GLN A 9 2.90 9.97 -9.73
N ARG A 10 2.27 9.94 -10.91
CA ARG A 10 1.31 10.98 -11.34
C ARG A 10 0.09 11.01 -10.43
N GLN A 11 -0.52 9.85 -10.16
CA GLN A 11 -1.69 9.74 -9.28
C GLN A 11 -1.40 10.27 -7.88
N ILE A 12 -0.18 10.06 -7.37
CA ILE A 12 0.22 10.62 -6.08
C ILE A 12 0.22 12.14 -6.10
N ARG A 13 0.85 12.76 -7.12
CA ARG A 13 0.92 14.23 -7.22
C ARG A 13 -0.45 14.88 -7.38
N GLU A 14 -1.38 14.22 -8.06
CA GLU A 14 -2.75 14.71 -8.24
C GLU A 14 -3.58 14.66 -6.94
N ASN A 15 -3.25 13.76 -6.01
CA ASN A 15 -4.00 13.54 -4.77
C ASN A 15 -3.34 14.15 -3.52
N ILE A 16 -2.17 14.78 -3.67
CA ILE A 16 -1.45 15.42 -2.56
C ILE A 16 -1.52 16.95 -2.71
N GLY A 17 -1.99 17.63 -1.66
CA GLY A 17 -2.14 19.09 -1.63
C GLY A 17 -0.85 19.88 -1.39
N PHE A 18 0.32 19.24 -1.49
CA PHE A 18 1.63 19.84 -1.28
C PHE A 18 2.69 19.18 -2.18
N GLU A 19 3.79 19.87 -2.40
CA GLU A 19 4.89 19.34 -3.21
C GLU A 19 5.69 18.30 -2.43
N MET A 20 5.82 17.10 -3.01
CA MET A 20 6.54 15.99 -2.40
C MET A 20 7.38 15.27 -3.46
N ASP A 21 8.64 15.01 -3.15
CA ASP A 21 9.52 14.26 -4.03
C ASP A 21 9.16 12.76 -4.01
N VAL A 22 8.55 12.31 -5.10
CA VAL A 22 8.14 10.92 -5.33
C VAL A 22 9.08 10.19 -6.28
N SER A 23 10.21 10.79 -6.68
CA SER A 23 11.14 10.22 -7.66
C SER A 23 11.76 8.90 -7.20
N ARG A 24 11.91 8.72 -5.89
CA ARG A 24 12.45 7.52 -5.23
C ARG A 24 11.35 6.59 -4.70
N GLY A 25 10.13 6.74 -5.20
CA GLY A 25 9.02 5.85 -4.89
C GLY A 25 9.15 4.55 -5.68
N GLU A 26 9.09 3.42 -4.98
CA GLU A 26 9.11 2.07 -5.57
C GLU A 26 7.81 1.34 -5.22
N GLU A 27 7.42 0.38 -6.04
CA GLU A 27 6.25 -0.45 -5.76
C GLU A 27 6.47 -1.29 -4.51
N ALA A 28 5.43 -1.38 -3.67
CA ALA A 28 5.44 -2.24 -2.50
C ALA A 28 5.41 -3.70 -2.93
N GLU A 29 6.20 -4.54 -2.29
CA GLU A 29 6.05 -5.98 -2.45
C GLU A 29 4.70 -6.42 -1.87
N PRO A 30 3.97 -7.31 -2.56
CA PRO A 30 2.74 -7.87 -2.02
C PRO A 30 3.02 -8.67 -0.74
N PRO A 31 2.09 -8.67 0.23
CA PRO A 31 2.28 -9.43 1.45
C PRO A 31 2.38 -10.93 1.17
N SER A 32 3.23 -11.62 1.92
CA SER A 32 3.36 -13.07 1.80
C SER A 32 2.08 -13.79 2.21
N GLN A 33 1.91 -15.03 1.75
CA GLN A 33 0.74 -15.85 2.08
C GLN A 33 0.60 -16.09 3.60
N GLU A 34 1.71 -16.18 4.33
CA GLU A 34 1.73 -16.33 5.78
C GLU A 34 1.22 -15.06 6.48
N ILE A 35 1.70 -13.88 6.03
CA ILE A 35 1.25 -12.58 6.56
C ILE A 35 -0.25 -12.39 6.29
N LEU A 36 -0.71 -12.76 5.09
CA LEU A 36 -2.12 -12.72 4.73
C LEU A 36 -2.97 -13.63 5.62
N ASP A 37 -2.50 -14.86 5.90
CA ASP A 37 -3.20 -15.78 6.80
C ASP A 37 -3.32 -15.21 8.22
N ILE A 38 -2.23 -14.64 8.75
CA ILE A 38 -2.23 -13.99 10.06
C ILE A 38 -3.20 -12.80 10.06
N LEU A 39 -3.18 -11.97 9.03
CA LEU A 39 -4.07 -10.81 8.92
C LEU A 39 -5.54 -11.26 8.92
N LEU A 40 -5.90 -12.20 8.06
CA LEU A 40 -7.29 -12.61 7.85
C LEU A 40 -7.86 -13.49 8.96
N ASN A 41 -7.02 -14.31 9.61
CA ASN A 41 -7.51 -15.31 10.56
C ASN A 41 -7.17 -15.00 12.02
N LYS A 42 -6.23 -14.09 12.29
CA LYS A 42 -5.79 -13.76 13.66
C LYS A 42 -5.97 -12.30 14.02
N VAL A 43 -5.64 -11.37 13.12
CA VAL A 43 -5.62 -9.92 13.42
C VAL A 43 -6.96 -9.26 13.10
N ASP A 44 -7.51 -9.52 11.91
CA ASP A 44 -8.80 -8.98 11.46
C ASP A 44 -9.74 -10.09 10.94
N PRO A 45 -10.18 -11.03 11.81
CA PRO A 45 -11.13 -12.07 11.40
C PRO A 45 -12.49 -11.52 10.93
N GLN A 46 -12.84 -10.31 11.37
CA GLN A 46 -14.11 -9.65 11.04
C GLN A 46 -14.03 -8.82 9.76
N ARG A 47 -12.85 -8.72 9.14
CA ARG A 47 -12.60 -7.95 7.90
C ARG A 47 -13.08 -6.51 7.99
N LEU A 48 -12.69 -5.83 9.05
CA LEU A 48 -12.98 -4.41 9.25
C LEU A 48 -12.03 -3.52 8.44
N MET A 49 -10.84 -4.01 8.10
CA MET A 49 -9.80 -3.29 7.37
C MET A 49 -9.62 -3.78 5.93
N VAL A 50 -9.77 -5.09 5.68
CA VAL A 50 -9.49 -5.75 4.39
C VAL A 50 -10.74 -5.93 3.54
#